data_AF-A0A7S0CZA0-F1
#
_entry.id   AF-A0A7S0CZA0-F1
#
_cell.length_a   1.000
_cell.length_b   1.000
_cell.length_c   1.000
_cell.angle_alpha   90.00
_cell.angle_beta   90.00
_cell.angle_gamma   90.00
#
_symmetry.space_group_name_H-M   'P 1'
#
loop_
_entity.id
_entity.type
_entity.pdbx_description
1 polymer ?
#
loop_
_entity_poly.entity_id
_entity_poly.type
_entity_poly.pdbx_seq_one_letter_code
_entity_poly.pdbx_strand_id
1 'polypeptide(L)'
;MDTTGTFEMCAELAKHKCLTAIHKHYSIEEWKKFTKEHPECLDYMAISAGTSESDFKKLVELVEACKLKMICLDIANGYSEHFAETIRRVRKQFPKKIIMAGNVVTADMTEELILAGADIIKVGIGPGSVCTTRKKAGVGYPQLSAVVECADAAHALGGKVISDGGCTNPGDMAKAFGAGADFVMLGGMFAGHTESGGQIVEINGKKFKEFYGMSSSTAMKKYSGKVANYRASEGKTIRVPYKGHV
;
A
#
# COMPACT_ATOMS: atom_id res chain seq x y z
N MET A 1 -4.93 -0.24 -0.65
CA MET A 1 -5.97 0.81 -0.75
C MET A 1 -7.29 0.25 -0.24
N ASP A 2 -8.26 1.06 0.18
CA ASP A 2 -9.56 0.56 0.71
C ASP A 2 -10.42 -0.18 -0.34
N THR A 3 -10.08 0.01 -1.61
CA THR A 3 -10.70 -0.64 -2.75
C THR A 3 -9.95 -1.87 -3.25
N THR A 4 -8.80 -2.23 -2.67
CA THR A 4 -7.98 -3.36 -3.13
C THR A 4 -7.41 -4.24 -2.01
N GLY A 5 -6.91 -3.66 -0.93
CA GLY A 5 -6.38 -4.41 0.22
C GLY A 5 -7.46 -4.74 1.23
N THR A 6 -8.50 -5.44 0.78
CA THR A 6 -9.63 -5.89 1.61
C THR A 6 -9.34 -7.27 2.21
N PHE A 7 -10.14 -7.67 3.20
CA PHE A 7 -10.04 -9.02 3.78
C PHE A 7 -10.44 -10.11 2.77
N GLU A 8 -11.47 -9.85 1.96
CA GLU A 8 -11.93 -10.76 0.91
C GLU A 8 -10.84 -10.98 -0.13
N MET A 9 -10.12 -9.93 -0.53
CA MET A 9 -8.98 -10.04 -1.44
C MET A 9 -7.86 -10.86 -0.81
N CYS A 10 -7.59 -10.66 0.49
CA CYS A 10 -6.58 -11.42 1.21
C CYS A 10 -6.90 -12.91 1.24
N ALA A 11 -8.16 -13.29 1.49
CA ALA A 11 -8.59 -14.68 1.54
C ALA A 11 -8.39 -15.39 0.19
N GLU A 12 -8.60 -14.71 -0.93
CA GLU A 12 -8.36 -15.29 -2.26
C GLU A 12 -6.86 -15.36 -2.59
N LEU A 13 -6.14 -14.25 -2.40
CA LEU A 13 -4.72 -14.15 -2.71
C LEU A 13 -3.84 -15.09 -1.85
N ALA A 14 -4.23 -15.34 -0.60
CA ALA A 14 -3.50 -16.26 0.28
C ALA A 14 -3.46 -17.69 -0.27
N LYS A 15 -4.49 -18.14 -1.01
CA LYS A 15 -4.49 -19.46 -1.68
C LYS A 15 -3.36 -19.60 -2.70
N HIS A 16 -2.92 -18.47 -3.25
CA HIS A 16 -1.81 -18.37 -4.20
C HIS A 16 -0.50 -17.92 -3.54
N LYS A 17 -0.45 -17.83 -2.20
CA LYS A 17 0.69 -17.33 -1.43
C LYS A 17 1.07 -15.88 -1.76
N CYS A 18 0.10 -15.09 -2.21
CA CYS A 18 0.28 -13.67 -2.50
C CYS A 18 0.04 -12.84 -1.25
N LEU A 19 0.89 -11.83 -1.02
CA LEU A 19 0.79 -10.93 0.13
C LEU A 19 -0.30 -9.87 -0.08
N THR A 20 -1.02 -9.53 0.99
CA THR A 20 -2.00 -8.43 1.01
C THR A 20 -1.66 -7.41 2.09
N ALA A 21 -1.34 -6.18 1.69
CA ALA A 21 -1.29 -5.04 2.61
C ALA A 21 -2.71 -4.52 2.84
N ILE A 22 -3.30 -4.91 3.98
CA ILE A 22 -4.69 -4.57 4.31
C ILE A 22 -4.81 -3.08 4.55
N HIS A 23 -5.89 -2.45 4.06
CA HIS A 23 -6.13 -1.03 4.29
C HIS A 23 -6.36 -0.72 5.77
N LYS A 24 -5.97 0.48 6.22
CA LYS A 24 -5.97 0.85 7.64
C LYS A 24 -7.34 1.16 8.28
N HIS A 25 -8.42 0.92 7.55
CA HIS A 25 -9.77 1.41 7.89
C HIS A 25 -10.69 0.40 8.56
N TYR A 26 -10.38 -0.90 8.57
CA TYR A 26 -11.14 -1.87 9.36
C TYR A 26 -10.96 -1.63 10.86
N SER A 27 -12.02 -1.81 11.63
CA SER A 27 -12.00 -1.77 13.10
C SER A 27 -11.22 -2.94 13.70
N ILE A 28 -10.90 -2.83 14.99
CA ILE A 28 -10.20 -3.90 15.70
C ILE A 28 -11.02 -5.19 15.75
N GLU A 29 -12.34 -5.09 15.92
CA GLU A 29 -13.23 -6.24 15.97
C GLU A 29 -13.34 -6.95 14.61
N GLU A 30 -13.35 -6.20 13.50
CA GLU A 30 -13.30 -6.80 12.16
C GLU A 30 -11.99 -7.58 11.94
N TRP A 31 -10.85 -7.05 12.39
CA TRP A 31 -9.56 -7.75 12.34
C TRP A 31 -9.55 -9.03 13.18
N LYS A 32 -10.00 -8.95 14.44
CA LYS A 32 -10.09 -10.12 15.33
C LYS A 32 -11.00 -11.20 14.75
N LYS A 33 -12.14 -10.79 14.18
CA LYS A 33 -13.07 -11.70 13.52
C LYS A 33 -12.41 -12.38 12.32
N PHE A 34 -11.88 -11.60 11.38
CA PHE A 34 -11.27 -12.14 10.17
C PHE A 34 -10.12 -13.09 10.46
N THR A 35 -9.19 -12.70 11.33
CA THR A 35 -8.00 -13.52 11.65
C THR A 35 -8.34 -14.80 12.43
N LYS A 36 -9.48 -14.82 13.15
CA LYS A 36 -10.02 -16.03 13.76
C LYS A 36 -10.66 -16.96 12.74
N GLU A 37 -11.38 -16.41 11.76
CA GLU A 37 -12.05 -17.16 10.70
C GLU A 37 -11.08 -17.66 9.62
N HIS A 38 -9.98 -16.93 9.39
CA HIS A 38 -8.99 -17.17 8.33
C HIS A 38 -7.54 -17.20 8.88
N PRO A 39 -7.20 -18.12 9.81
CA PRO A 39 -5.86 -18.19 10.37
C PRO A 39 -4.77 -18.46 9.31
N GLU A 40 -5.11 -19.10 8.19
CA GLU A 40 -4.23 -19.33 7.04
C GLU A 40 -3.74 -18.05 6.36
N CYS A 41 -4.47 -16.94 6.51
CA CYS A 41 -4.11 -15.65 5.92
C CYS A 41 -3.03 -14.90 6.71
N LEU A 42 -2.79 -15.26 7.98
CA LEU A 42 -1.89 -14.52 8.87
C LEU A 42 -0.45 -14.40 8.35
N ASP A 43 0.00 -15.39 7.57
CA ASP A 43 1.33 -15.41 6.98
C ASP A 43 1.44 -14.55 5.71
N TYR A 44 0.31 -14.15 5.14
CA TYR A 44 0.23 -13.45 3.86
C TYR A 44 -0.39 -12.05 3.98
N MET A 45 -0.47 -11.49 5.19
CA MET A 45 -1.08 -10.18 5.39
C MET A 45 -0.23 -9.22 6.20
N ALA A 46 -0.25 -7.94 5.80
CA ALA A 46 0.38 -6.85 6.52
C ALA A 46 -0.69 -5.85 7.00
N ILE A 47 -0.55 -5.36 8.23
CA ILE A 47 -1.34 -4.25 8.74
C ILE A 47 -0.74 -2.92 8.27
N SER A 48 -1.57 -2.07 7.66
CA SER A 48 -1.12 -0.74 7.22
C SER A 48 -1.36 0.35 8.28
N ALA A 49 -0.43 1.30 8.39
CA ALA A 49 -0.54 2.46 9.26
C ALA A 49 0.14 3.70 8.62
N GLY A 50 -0.33 4.91 8.96
CA GLY A 50 0.39 6.16 8.71
C GLY A 50 1.27 6.55 9.91
N THR A 51 1.53 7.85 10.08
CA THR A 51 2.41 8.38 11.13
C THR A 51 1.69 8.97 12.35
N SER A 52 0.35 8.97 12.37
CA SER A 52 -0.39 9.57 13.48
C SER A 52 -0.34 8.70 14.75
N GLU A 53 -0.47 9.33 15.92
CA GLU A 53 -0.59 8.61 17.20
C GLU A 53 -1.77 7.63 17.22
N SER A 54 -2.88 7.98 16.55
CA SER A 54 -4.04 7.09 16.44
C SER A 54 -3.71 5.82 15.65
N ASP A 55 -2.98 5.97 14.53
CA ASP A 55 -2.55 4.85 13.70
C ASP A 55 -1.55 3.98 14.46
N PHE A 56 -0.61 4.59 15.19
CA PHE A 56 0.35 3.87 16.02
C PHE A 56 -0.33 3.06 17.14
N LYS A 57 -1.26 3.65 17.89
CA LYS A 57 -2.00 2.93 18.96
C LYS A 57 -2.76 1.73 18.41
N LYS A 58 -3.47 1.92 17.30
CA LYS A 58 -4.23 0.86 16.63
C LYS A 58 -3.31 -0.24 16.09
N LEU A 59 -2.16 0.14 15.53
CA LEU A 59 -1.13 -0.80 15.09
C LEU A 59 -0.67 -1.68 16.25
N VAL A 60 -0.39 -1.09 17.41
CA VAL A 60 0.06 -1.83 18.60
C VAL A 60 -0.96 -2.85 19.04
N GLU A 61 -2.21 -2.42 19.22
CA GLU A 61 -3.28 -3.30 19.64
C GLU A 61 -3.49 -4.47 18.67
N LEU A 62 -3.47 -4.21 17.36
CA LEU A 62 -3.72 -5.23 16.35
C LEU A 62 -2.58 -6.22 16.17
N VAL A 63 -1.32 -5.76 16.19
CA VAL A 63 -0.15 -6.63 16.08
C VAL A 63 -0.09 -7.62 17.24
N GLU A 64 -0.44 -7.17 18.45
CA GLU A 64 -0.48 -8.00 19.64
C GLU A 64 -1.69 -8.96 19.63
N ALA A 65 -2.90 -8.43 19.36
CA ALA A 65 -4.12 -9.23 19.39
C ALA A 65 -4.20 -10.29 18.28
N CYS A 66 -3.72 -9.98 17.08
CA CYS A 66 -3.87 -10.82 15.89
C CYS A 66 -2.57 -11.57 15.51
N LYS A 67 -1.48 -11.42 16.27
CA LYS A 67 -0.17 -12.06 16.03
C LYS A 67 0.41 -11.80 14.64
N LEU A 68 0.11 -10.64 14.05
CA LEU A 68 0.55 -10.27 12.71
C LEU A 68 2.08 -10.23 12.60
N LYS A 69 2.63 -10.67 11.47
CA LYS A 69 4.08 -10.75 11.23
C LYS A 69 4.63 -9.53 10.48
N MET A 70 3.79 -8.88 9.68
CA MET A 70 4.18 -7.81 8.76
C MET A 70 3.42 -6.51 9.05
N ILE A 71 4.12 -5.39 8.92
CA ILE A 71 3.63 -4.03 9.10
C ILE A 71 3.92 -3.25 7.82
N CYS A 72 2.97 -2.43 7.35
CA CYS A 72 3.12 -1.55 6.19
C CYS A 72 2.94 -0.09 6.63
N LEU A 73 4.04 0.64 6.74
CA LEU A 73 4.03 2.08 7.01
C LEU A 73 3.93 2.83 5.69
N ASP A 74 2.81 3.50 5.46
CA ASP A 74 2.45 4.06 4.15
C ASP A 74 2.06 5.54 4.26
N ILE A 75 2.89 6.39 3.66
CA ILE A 75 2.64 7.81 3.48
C ILE A 75 3.01 8.28 2.06
N ALA A 76 2.44 9.41 1.65
CA ALA A 76 2.68 9.96 0.31
C ALA A 76 4.12 10.46 0.09
N ASN A 77 4.77 10.99 1.15
CA ASN A 77 6.11 11.57 1.07
C ASN A 77 7.03 10.91 2.10
N GLY A 78 7.70 9.83 1.70
CA GLY A 78 8.67 9.11 2.54
C GLY A 78 9.95 9.88 2.86
N TYR A 79 10.20 11.03 2.20
CA TYR A 79 11.37 11.89 2.44
C TYR A 79 11.24 12.79 3.68
N SER A 80 10.15 12.65 4.43
CA SER A 80 9.98 13.40 5.69
C SER A 80 10.84 12.78 6.78
N GLU A 81 11.65 13.59 7.47
CA GLU A 81 12.41 13.16 8.66
C GLU A 81 11.50 12.49 9.71
N HIS A 82 10.29 13.03 9.91
CA HIS A 82 9.28 12.47 10.80
C HIS A 82 8.89 11.02 10.43
N PHE A 83 8.98 10.64 9.16
CA PHE A 83 8.71 9.27 8.73
C PHE A 83 9.84 8.31 9.14
N ALA A 84 11.10 8.71 8.99
CA ALA A 84 12.24 7.95 9.48
C ALA A 84 12.16 7.77 11.01
N GLU A 85 11.78 8.81 11.77
CA GLU A 85 11.51 8.72 13.21
C GLU A 85 10.37 7.73 13.53
N THR A 86 9.30 7.75 12.73
CA THR A 86 8.18 6.80 12.89
C THR A 86 8.66 5.37 12.70
N ILE A 87 9.49 5.08 11.68
CA ILE A 87 10.05 3.75 11.45
C ILE A 87 10.91 3.33 12.65
N ARG A 88 11.80 4.20 13.14
CA ARG A 88 12.63 3.91 14.33
C ARG A 88 11.77 3.54 15.54
N ARG A 89 10.69 4.29 15.78
CA ARG A 89 9.73 4.02 16.86
C ARG A 89 9.04 2.66 16.68
N VAL A 90 8.55 2.36 15.47
CA VAL A 90 7.88 1.10 15.16
C VAL A 90 8.85 -0.08 15.27
N ARG A 91 10.08 0.03 14.77
CA ARG A 91 11.13 -0.98 14.95
C ARG A 91 11.45 -1.23 16.43
N LYS A 92 11.55 -0.17 17.24
CA LYS A 92 11.78 -0.29 18.70
C LYS A 92 10.66 -1.06 19.39
N GLN A 93 9.40 -0.78 19.02
CA GLN A 93 8.24 -1.49 19.56
C GLN A 93 8.16 -2.95 19.07
N PHE A 94 8.53 -3.19 17.81
CA PHE A 94 8.35 -4.45 17.10
C PHE A 94 9.66 -4.99 16.52
N PRO A 95 10.66 -5.35 17.35
CA PRO A 95 12.01 -5.67 16.88
C PRO A 95 12.07 -6.85 15.92
N LYS A 96 11.12 -7.79 16.01
CA LYS A 96 11.07 -9.03 15.21
C LYS A 96 10.07 -9.01 14.05
N LYS A 97 9.31 -7.92 13.87
CA LYS A 97 8.31 -7.83 12.81
C LYS A 97 8.97 -7.35 11.52
N ILE A 98 8.41 -7.77 10.40
CA ILE A 98 8.82 -7.28 9.08
C ILE A 98 8.14 -5.93 8.84
N ILE A 99 8.91 -4.91 8.53
CA ILE A 99 8.43 -3.54 8.32
C ILE A 99 8.65 -3.16 6.86
N MET A 100 7.54 -3.01 6.14
CA MET A 100 7.48 -2.33 4.86
C MET A 100 7.31 -0.83 5.09
N ALA A 101 8.03 0.03 4.38
CA ALA A 101 7.94 1.48 4.55
C ALA A 101 8.09 2.26 3.24
N GLY A 102 7.24 3.26 3.01
CA GLY A 102 7.38 4.17 1.87
C GLY A 102 6.30 5.25 1.78
N ASN A 103 6.27 6.07 0.72
CA ASN A 103 7.00 5.85 -0.55
C ASN A 103 8.16 6.80 -0.82
N VAL A 104 9.18 6.25 -1.48
CA VAL A 104 10.39 6.95 -1.98
C VAL A 104 10.68 6.53 -3.43
N VAL A 105 11.61 7.20 -4.10
CA VAL A 105 11.99 6.93 -5.50
C VAL A 105 13.49 7.06 -5.80
N THR A 106 14.34 7.23 -4.77
CA THR A 106 15.79 7.43 -4.92
C THR A 106 16.58 6.56 -3.94
N ALA A 107 17.85 6.31 -4.28
CA ALA A 107 18.75 5.46 -3.50
C ALA A 107 18.99 5.98 -2.07
N ASP A 108 19.31 7.26 -1.90
CA ASP A 108 19.64 7.89 -0.62
C ASP A 108 18.56 7.68 0.44
N MET A 109 17.30 7.94 0.09
CA MET A 109 16.19 7.76 1.02
C MET A 109 15.86 6.28 1.23
N THR A 110 16.14 5.42 0.26
CA THR A 110 16.01 3.96 0.42
C THR A 110 16.96 3.46 1.51
N GLU A 111 18.22 3.89 1.46
CA GLU A 111 19.23 3.58 2.47
C GLU A 111 18.84 4.12 3.83
N GLU A 112 18.41 5.39 3.91
CA GLU A 112 18.02 6.00 5.19
C GLU A 112 16.87 5.23 5.86
N LEU A 113 15.83 4.85 5.10
CA LEU A 113 14.69 4.13 5.67
C LEU A 113 15.07 2.70 6.12
N ILE A 114 15.98 2.02 5.42
CA ILE A 114 16.53 0.72 5.86
C ILE A 114 17.31 0.89 7.16
N LEU A 115 18.22 1.87 7.22
CA LEU A 115 19.01 2.18 8.41
C LEU A 115 18.13 2.65 9.59
N ALA A 116 16.99 3.29 9.33
CA ALA A 116 15.98 3.61 10.33
C ALA A 116 15.26 2.37 10.89
N GLY A 117 15.36 1.23 10.21
CA GLY A 117 14.87 -0.06 10.66
C GLY A 117 13.76 -0.68 9.80
N ALA A 118 13.49 -0.17 8.60
CA ALA A 118 12.62 -0.86 7.64
C ALA A 118 13.34 -2.05 7.01
N ASP A 119 12.60 -3.12 6.70
CA ASP A 119 13.15 -4.30 6.01
C ASP A 119 12.88 -4.22 4.49
N ILE A 120 11.76 -3.60 4.10
CA ILE A 120 11.29 -3.56 2.72
C ILE A 120 10.87 -2.13 2.36
N ILE A 121 11.49 -1.52 1.36
CA ILE A 121 11.19 -0.17 0.93
C ILE A 121 10.14 -0.17 -0.19
N LYS A 122 9.09 0.62 -0.03
CA LYS A 122 8.02 0.77 -1.01
C LYS A 122 8.36 1.92 -1.97
N VAL A 123 8.61 1.57 -3.23
CA VAL A 123 9.17 2.45 -4.25
C VAL A 123 8.09 2.91 -5.23
N GLY A 124 7.84 4.22 -5.30
CA GLY A 124 6.94 4.79 -6.30
C GLY A 124 6.25 6.07 -5.84
N ILE A 125 6.53 7.19 -6.51
CA ILE A 125 5.81 8.47 -6.33
C ILE A 125 5.20 8.89 -7.67
N GLY A 126 3.87 8.90 -7.70
CA GLY A 126 3.09 9.28 -8.88
C GLY A 126 2.84 8.24 -9.98
N PRO A 127 3.23 6.94 -9.92
CA PRO A 127 2.99 6.00 -11.03
C PRO A 127 1.58 5.40 -11.02
N GLY A 128 0.84 5.50 -9.90
CA GLY A 128 -0.44 4.82 -9.73
C GLY A 128 -1.53 5.28 -10.71
N SER A 129 -2.37 4.35 -11.19
CA SER A 129 -3.39 4.62 -12.22
C SER A 129 -4.47 5.64 -11.82
N VAL A 130 -4.70 5.80 -10.51
CA VAL A 130 -5.61 6.80 -9.91
C VAL A 130 -4.87 7.91 -9.15
N CYS A 131 -3.55 7.99 -9.30
CA CYS A 131 -2.75 9.07 -8.74
C CYS A 131 -2.75 10.30 -9.66
N THR A 132 -2.73 11.48 -9.06
CA THR A 132 -2.58 12.76 -9.77
C THR A 132 -1.45 13.62 -9.20
N THR A 133 -0.59 13.09 -8.33
CA THR A 133 0.58 13.79 -7.76
C THR A 133 1.44 14.46 -8.82
N ARG A 134 1.84 13.74 -9.88
CA ARG A 134 2.63 14.33 -10.99
C ARG A 134 1.94 15.54 -11.63
N LYS A 135 0.62 15.47 -11.82
CA LYS A 135 -0.17 16.56 -12.42
C LYS A 135 -0.33 17.76 -11.47
N LYS A 136 -0.37 17.51 -10.15
CA LYS A 136 -0.70 18.53 -9.14
C LYS A 136 0.53 19.19 -8.54
N ALA A 137 1.58 18.43 -8.30
CA ALA A 137 2.81 18.89 -7.65
C ALA A 137 4.01 18.93 -8.60
N GLY A 138 3.93 18.32 -9.80
CA GLY A 138 5.09 18.16 -10.68
C GLY A 138 6.13 17.15 -10.19
N VAL A 139 5.86 16.47 -9.08
CA VAL A 139 6.78 15.53 -8.42
C VAL A 139 6.51 14.10 -8.84
N GLY A 140 7.58 13.36 -9.12
CA GLY A 140 7.57 11.92 -9.36
C GLY A 140 8.84 11.47 -10.07
N TYR A 141 8.96 10.16 -10.27
CA TYR A 141 10.10 9.55 -10.96
C TYR A 141 9.61 8.43 -11.89
N PRO A 142 10.24 8.20 -13.07
CA PRO A 142 9.92 7.04 -13.91
C PRO A 142 10.10 5.72 -13.17
N GLN A 143 9.05 4.90 -13.10
CA GLN A 143 8.99 3.78 -12.15
C GLN A 143 10.08 2.72 -12.37
N LEU A 144 10.38 2.37 -13.62
CA LEU A 144 11.41 1.36 -13.91
C LEU A 144 12.79 1.82 -13.43
N SER A 145 13.15 3.07 -13.69
CA SER A 145 14.41 3.67 -13.23
C SER A 145 14.47 3.78 -11.71
N ALA A 146 13.37 4.20 -11.06
CA ALA A 146 13.29 4.24 -9.60
C ALA A 146 13.49 2.84 -8.99
N VAL A 147 12.91 1.80 -9.58
CA VAL A 147 13.08 0.42 -9.11
C VAL A 147 14.54 -0.02 -9.23
N VAL A 148 15.21 0.21 -10.36
CA VAL A 148 16.63 -0.13 -10.52
C VAL A 148 17.47 0.56 -9.45
N GLU A 149 17.32 1.88 -9.32
CA GLU A 149 18.12 2.69 -8.39
C GLU A 149 17.88 2.29 -6.92
N CYS A 150 16.63 2.12 -6.51
CA CYS A 150 16.30 1.73 -5.15
C CYS A 150 16.63 0.25 -4.86
N ALA A 151 16.52 -0.65 -5.83
CA ALA A 151 16.87 -2.06 -5.65
C ALA A 151 18.36 -2.21 -5.36
N ASP A 152 19.22 -1.55 -6.14
CA ASP A 152 20.68 -1.56 -5.93
C ASP A 152 21.03 -1.08 -4.52
N ALA A 153 20.46 0.06 -4.11
CA ALA A 153 20.68 0.64 -2.78
C ALA A 153 20.19 -0.29 -1.65
N ALA A 154 18.98 -0.85 -1.78
CA ALA A 154 18.41 -1.72 -0.76
C ALA A 154 19.20 -3.03 -0.62
N HIS A 155 19.55 -3.66 -1.74
CA HIS A 155 20.25 -4.94 -1.74
C HIS A 155 21.67 -4.81 -1.17
N ALA A 156 22.34 -3.68 -1.40
CA ALA A 156 23.65 -3.39 -0.80
C ALA A 156 23.62 -3.39 0.74
N LEU A 157 22.48 -3.07 1.35
CA LEU A 157 22.26 -3.08 2.81
C LEU A 157 21.55 -4.35 3.31
N GLY A 158 21.27 -5.31 2.42
CA GLY A 158 20.50 -6.52 2.74
C GLY A 158 19.00 -6.30 2.89
N GLY A 159 18.51 -5.11 2.57
CA GLY A 159 17.08 -4.78 2.48
C GLY A 159 16.43 -5.30 1.20
N LYS A 160 15.14 -5.01 1.07
CA LYS A 160 14.29 -5.43 -0.06
C LYS A 160 13.48 -4.25 -0.59
N VAL A 161 12.95 -4.37 -1.81
CA VAL A 161 12.07 -3.34 -2.39
C VAL A 161 10.75 -3.88 -2.94
N ILE A 162 9.71 -3.07 -2.83
CA ILE A 162 8.41 -3.25 -3.47
C ILE A 162 8.28 -2.19 -4.57
N SER A 163 8.11 -2.59 -5.83
CA SER A 163 7.65 -1.67 -6.88
C SER A 163 6.15 -1.40 -6.70
N ASP A 164 5.79 -0.20 -6.26
CA ASP A 164 4.41 0.18 -5.95
C ASP A 164 3.78 1.09 -7.00
N GLY A 165 2.86 0.51 -7.78
CA GLY A 165 2.09 1.21 -8.80
C GLY A 165 2.74 1.22 -10.19
N GLY A 166 1.97 1.71 -11.17
CA GLY A 166 2.39 1.80 -12.57
C GLY A 166 2.21 0.53 -13.41
N CYS A 167 2.13 -0.65 -12.80
CA CYS A 167 1.86 -1.90 -13.54
C CYS A 167 0.40 -1.96 -14.03
N THR A 168 0.23 -2.24 -15.32
CA THR A 168 -1.10 -2.33 -15.97
C THR A 168 -1.38 -3.67 -16.62
N ASN A 169 -0.33 -4.46 -16.85
CA ASN A 169 -0.38 -5.78 -17.45
C ASN A 169 0.72 -6.68 -16.84
N PRO A 170 0.65 -8.01 -17.02
CA PRO A 170 1.66 -8.92 -16.48
C PRO A 170 3.09 -8.68 -16.98
N GLY A 171 3.26 -8.16 -18.19
CA GLY A 171 4.58 -7.79 -18.71
C GLY A 171 5.22 -6.66 -17.91
N ASP A 172 4.44 -5.72 -17.37
CA ASP A 172 4.98 -4.67 -16.49
C ASP A 172 5.46 -5.25 -15.16
N MET A 173 4.76 -6.26 -14.62
CA MET A 173 5.22 -6.98 -13.42
C MET A 173 6.54 -7.69 -13.69
N ALA A 174 6.65 -8.41 -14.81
CA ALA A 174 7.88 -9.07 -15.22
C ALA A 174 9.05 -8.07 -15.38
N LYS A 175 8.80 -6.88 -15.93
CA LYS A 175 9.82 -5.81 -16.02
C LYS A 175 10.23 -5.29 -14.64
N ALA A 176 9.29 -5.11 -13.72
CA ALA A 176 9.62 -4.66 -12.37
C ALA A 176 10.49 -5.69 -11.63
N PHE A 177 10.17 -6.98 -11.72
CA PHE A 177 11.03 -8.05 -11.21
C PHE A 177 12.39 -8.08 -11.90
N GLY A 178 12.43 -7.97 -13.23
CA GLY A 178 13.68 -7.90 -14.00
C GLY A 178 14.55 -6.67 -13.68
N ALA A 179 13.96 -5.60 -13.16
CA ALA A 179 14.65 -4.40 -12.69
C ALA A 179 15.16 -4.50 -11.24
N GLY A 180 14.97 -5.64 -10.56
CA GLY A 180 15.48 -5.87 -9.22
C GLY A 180 14.45 -5.74 -8.10
N ALA A 181 13.15 -5.52 -8.41
CA ALA A 181 12.14 -5.53 -7.37
C ALA A 181 11.99 -6.93 -6.75
N ASP A 182 11.99 -7.02 -5.42
CA ASP A 182 11.70 -8.27 -4.71
C ASP A 182 10.19 -8.55 -4.68
N PHE A 183 9.38 -7.49 -4.70
CA PHE A 183 7.91 -7.54 -4.71
C PHE A 183 7.33 -6.51 -5.67
N VAL A 184 6.11 -6.77 -6.16
CA VAL A 184 5.33 -5.83 -6.97
C VAL A 184 3.97 -5.61 -6.33
N MET A 185 3.64 -4.36 -5.99
CA MET A 185 2.36 -3.99 -5.39
C MET A 185 1.39 -3.45 -6.45
N LEU A 186 0.17 -4.01 -6.44
CA LEU A 186 -0.83 -3.74 -7.47
C LEU A 186 -2.10 -3.12 -6.87
N GLY A 187 -2.47 -1.95 -7.39
CA GLY A 187 -3.77 -1.33 -7.15
C GLY A 187 -4.77 -1.66 -8.25
N GLY A 188 -4.65 -0.95 -9.38
CA GLY A 188 -5.64 -1.00 -10.46
C GLY A 188 -5.85 -2.37 -11.12
N MET A 189 -4.85 -3.26 -11.10
CA MET A 189 -5.02 -4.61 -11.62
C MET A 189 -6.00 -5.42 -10.76
N PHE A 190 -5.96 -5.29 -9.43
CA PHE A 190 -6.86 -5.96 -8.49
C PHE A 190 -8.18 -5.21 -8.23
N ALA A 191 -8.32 -3.96 -8.67
CA ALA A 191 -9.59 -3.24 -8.62
C ALA A 191 -10.59 -3.80 -9.63
N GLY A 192 -11.88 -3.78 -9.30
CA GLY A 192 -12.96 -4.21 -10.23
C GLY A 192 -13.44 -5.64 -10.04
N HIS A 193 -12.82 -6.42 -9.15
CA HIS A 193 -13.21 -7.80 -8.85
C HIS A 193 -14.29 -7.88 -7.78
N THR A 194 -14.91 -9.05 -7.62
CA THR A 194 -15.89 -9.32 -6.56
C THR A 194 -15.35 -8.96 -5.17
N GLU A 195 -14.12 -9.40 -4.89
CA GLU A 195 -13.40 -9.29 -3.62
C GLU A 195 -12.86 -7.88 -3.36
N SER A 196 -12.77 -7.04 -4.40
CA SER A 196 -12.29 -5.67 -4.26
C SER A 196 -13.29 -4.82 -3.46
N GLY A 197 -12.84 -3.72 -2.86
CA GLY A 197 -13.78 -2.73 -2.34
C GLY A 197 -14.44 -1.92 -3.48
N GLY A 198 -15.14 -0.85 -3.12
CA GLY A 198 -15.78 0.07 -4.06
C GLY A 198 -17.19 -0.37 -4.48
N GLN A 199 -18.09 0.59 -4.67
CA GLN A 199 -19.48 0.30 -5.01
C GLN A 199 -19.60 -0.23 -6.44
N ILE A 200 -20.49 -1.21 -6.64
CA ILE A 200 -20.90 -1.63 -7.98
C ILE A 200 -21.89 -0.59 -8.53
N VAL A 201 -21.63 -0.10 -9.73
CA VAL A 201 -22.48 0.83 -10.46
C VAL A 201 -22.83 0.22 -11.81
N GLU A 202 -24.10 0.29 -12.19
CA GLU A 202 -24.56 -0.14 -13.51
C GLU A 202 -24.77 1.07 -14.43
N ILE A 203 -24.17 1.02 -15.61
CA ILE A 203 -24.25 2.09 -16.62
C ILE A 203 -24.52 1.42 -17.96
N ASN A 204 -25.66 1.75 -18.57
CA ASN A 204 -26.09 1.20 -19.87
C ASN A 204 -26.03 -0.34 -19.91
N GLY A 205 -26.53 -1.00 -18.85
CA GLY A 205 -26.53 -2.46 -18.72
C GLY A 205 -25.17 -3.11 -18.44
N LYS A 206 -24.11 -2.31 -18.24
CA LYS A 206 -22.76 -2.80 -17.89
C LYS A 206 -22.42 -2.48 -16.45
N LYS A 207 -21.87 -3.46 -15.74
CA LYS A 207 -21.42 -3.31 -14.35
C LYS A 207 -19.99 -2.76 -14.29
N PHE A 208 -19.79 -1.82 -13.37
CA PHE A 208 -18.49 -1.23 -13.03
C PHE A 208 -18.31 -1.25 -11.52
N LYS A 209 -17.07 -1.16 -11.03
CA LYS A 209 -16.77 -0.83 -9.63
C LYS A 209 -16.00 0.48 -9.52
N GLU A 210 -16.31 1.25 -8.49
CA GLU A 210 -15.57 2.46 -8.18
C GLU A 210 -14.16 2.13 -7.68
N PHE A 211 -13.17 2.85 -8.21
CA PHE A 211 -11.78 2.77 -7.79
C PHE A 211 -11.20 4.18 -7.68
N TYR A 212 -10.57 4.50 -6.56
CA TYR A 212 -10.10 5.86 -6.28
C TYR A 212 -8.80 5.88 -5.48
N GLY A 213 -7.97 6.91 -5.73
CA GLY A 213 -6.74 7.12 -4.97
C GLY A 213 -7.03 7.49 -3.51
N MET A 214 -6.17 7.08 -2.58
CA MET A 214 -6.36 7.40 -1.15
C MET A 214 -6.19 8.89 -0.82
N SER A 215 -5.52 9.65 -1.69
CA SER A 215 -5.45 11.12 -1.65
C SER A 215 -6.49 11.81 -2.55
N SER A 216 -7.55 11.10 -2.96
CA SER A 216 -8.67 11.68 -3.71
C SER A 216 -9.64 12.41 -2.80
N SER A 217 -10.43 13.33 -3.36
CA SER A 217 -11.55 13.95 -2.66
C SER A 217 -12.58 12.93 -2.15
N THR A 218 -12.80 11.83 -2.88
CA THR A 218 -13.66 10.72 -2.44
C THR A 218 -13.15 10.11 -1.14
N ALA A 219 -11.87 9.71 -1.09
CA ALA A 219 -11.26 9.12 0.10
C ALA A 219 -11.20 10.12 1.28
N MET A 220 -10.79 11.36 1.02
CA MET A 220 -10.71 12.40 2.07
C MET A 220 -12.08 12.72 2.68
N LYS A 221 -13.15 12.80 1.88
CA LYS A 221 -14.51 12.98 2.40
C LYS A 221 -14.95 11.78 3.23
N LYS A 222 -14.66 10.56 2.77
CA LYS A 222 -15.03 9.31 3.46
C LYS A 222 -14.35 9.16 4.83
N TYR A 223 -13.07 9.52 4.92
CA TYR A 223 -12.26 9.23 6.11
C TYR A 223 -11.87 10.45 6.96
N SER A 224 -11.97 11.66 6.41
CA SER A 224 -11.64 12.91 7.11
C SER A 224 -12.78 13.94 7.06
N GLY A 225 -13.92 13.60 6.47
CA GLY A 225 -15.12 14.45 6.37
C GLY A 225 -15.01 15.62 5.39
N LYS A 226 -13.79 16.06 5.06
CA LYS A 226 -13.53 17.19 4.15
C LYS A 226 -12.16 17.10 3.51
N VAL A 227 -11.98 17.84 2.42
CA VAL A 227 -10.64 18.20 1.93
C VAL A 227 -10.22 19.44 2.70
N ALA A 228 -9.08 19.39 3.40
CA ALA A 228 -8.59 20.55 4.13
C ALA A 228 -8.21 21.69 3.15
N ASN A 229 -8.46 22.95 3.52
CA ASN A 229 -8.26 24.11 2.63
C ASN A 229 -6.82 24.22 2.08
N TYR A 230 -5.84 23.72 2.81
CA TYR A 230 -4.42 23.74 2.43
C TYR A 230 -3.97 22.48 1.68
N ARG A 231 -4.85 21.51 1.42
CA ARG A 231 -4.54 20.26 0.70
C ARG A 231 -5.22 20.20 -0.65
N ALA A 232 -4.47 19.82 -1.67
CA ALA A 232 -5.02 19.48 -2.98
C ALA A 232 -5.34 17.98 -3.06
N SER A 233 -6.33 17.62 -3.89
CA SER A 233 -6.59 16.22 -4.24
C SER A 233 -5.49 15.70 -5.15
N GLU A 234 -4.73 14.72 -4.67
CA GLU A 234 -3.67 14.02 -5.40
C GLU A 234 -4.09 12.61 -5.85
N GLY A 235 -5.38 12.30 -5.73
CA GLY A 235 -6.02 11.16 -6.37
C GLY A 235 -7.21 11.56 -7.24
N LYS A 236 -7.59 10.67 -8.15
CA LYS A 236 -8.84 10.73 -8.91
C LYS A 236 -9.72 9.51 -8.60
N THR A 237 -10.97 9.59 -9.01
CA THR A 237 -11.94 8.48 -8.97
C THR A 237 -12.24 8.04 -10.40
N ILE A 238 -12.22 6.74 -10.63
CA ILE A 238 -12.56 6.11 -11.90
C ILE A 238 -13.55 4.97 -11.65
N ARG A 239 -14.15 4.49 -12.74
CA ARG A 239 -14.98 3.29 -12.74
C ARG A 239 -14.30 2.23 -13.57
N VAL A 240 -13.98 1.10 -12.95
CA VAL A 240 -13.33 -0.04 -13.60
C VAL A 240 -14.44 -1.00 -14.02
N PRO A 241 -14.46 -1.51 -15.26
CA PRO A 241 -15.41 -2.57 -15.65
C PRO A 241 -15.35 -3.72 -14.65
N TYR A 242 -16.51 -4.28 -14.30
CA TYR A 242 -16.56 -5.42 -13.38
C TYR A 242 -15.84 -6.62 -14.01
N LYS A 243 -14.92 -7.23 -13.25
CA LYS A 243 -14.01 -8.28 -13.73
C LYS A 243 -14.40 -9.69 -13.29
N GLY A 244 -15.42 -9.84 -12.44
CA GLY A 244 -15.74 -11.12 -11.81
C GLY A 244 -14.84 -11.41 -10.60
N HIS A 245 -14.68 -12.68 -10.26
CA HIS A 245 -13.77 -13.12 -9.20
C HIS A 245 -12.32 -12.86 -9.59
N VAL A 246 -11.49 -12.51 -8.59
CA VAL A 246 -10.05 -12.25 -8.75
C VAL A 246 -9.23 -13.51 -9.02
#